data_AF-A0A8X6URI3-F1
#
_entry.id   AF-A0A8X6URI3-F1
#
_cell.length_a   1.000
_cell.length_b   1.000
_cell.length_c   1.000
_cell.angle_alpha   90.00
_cell.angle_beta   90.00
_cell.angle_gamma   90.00
#
_symmetry.space_group_name_H-M   'P 1'
#
loop_
_entity.id
_entity.type
_entity.pdbx_description
1 polymer ?
#
loop_
_entity_poly.entity_id
_entity_poly.type
_entity_poly.pdbx_seq_one_letter_code
_entity_poly.pdbx_strand_id
1 'polypeptide(L)'
;MAVLVALNRKRGNLKCQIAKLLRAITDEETMDIQHLEVRIKTSINKEKLSMFKVIDTVQSSEKLSSFDSSRKKKSTAHPFTGRLDEFNWFKSQFITLIHNNKESTNSEKLFYLRGSLRGAAKKIETSDDSYLSLFHAL
;
A
#
# COMPACT_ATOMS: atom_id res chain seq x y z
N MET A 1 -16.22 35.06 55.95
CA MET A 1 -15.12 34.13 55.59
C MET A 1 -15.57 32.71 55.24
N ALA A 2 -16.50 32.07 55.99
CA ALA A 2 -16.90 30.67 55.75
C ALA A 2 -17.48 30.37 54.34
N VAL A 3 -18.31 31.29 53.79
CA VAL A 3 -18.92 31.13 52.45
C VAL A 3 -17.86 31.06 51.34
N LEU A 4 -16.83 31.90 51.41
CA LEU A 4 -15.74 31.95 50.43
C LEU A 4 -14.93 30.64 50.44
N VAL A 5 -14.68 30.07 51.62
CA VAL A 5 -13.99 28.79 51.78
C VAL A 5 -14.81 27.65 51.16
N ALA A 6 -16.12 27.62 51.43
CA ALA A 6 -17.01 26.60 50.86
C ALA A 6 -17.09 26.67 49.33
N LEU A 7 -17.17 27.87 48.76
CA LEU A 7 -17.16 28.08 47.31
C LEU A 7 -15.84 27.64 46.68
N ASN A 8 -14.71 27.99 47.31
CA ASN A 8 -13.40 27.56 46.83
C ASN A 8 -13.22 26.04 46.87
N ARG A 9 -13.73 25.37 47.90
CA ARG A 9 -13.73 23.91 47.99
C ARG A 9 -14.60 23.26 46.91
N LYS A 10 -15.80 23.79 46.65
CA LYS A 10 -16.66 23.34 45.54
C LYS A 10 -15.98 23.53 44.19
N ARG A 11 -15.34 24.68 43.96
CA ARG A 11 -14.57 24.95 42.73
C ARG A 11 -13.42 23.95 42.54
N GLY A 12 -12.69 23.63 43.62
CA GLY A 12 -11.63 22.63 43.60
C GLY A 12 -12.14 21.24 43.24
N ASN A 13 -13.26 20.82 43.84
CA ASN A 13 -13.90 19.53 43.52
C ASN A 13 -14.34 19.46 42.06
N LEU A 14 -14.96 20.52 41.55
CA LEU A 14 -15.42 20.57 40.16
C LEU A 14 -14.24 20.49 39.19
N LYS A 15 -13.14 21.22 39.45
CA LYS A 15 -11.90 21.11 38.67
C LYS A 15 -11.35 19.69 38.67
N CYS A 16 -11.36 19.01 39.82
CA CYS A 16 -10.88 17.64 39.92
C CYS A 16 -11.77 16.66 39.13
N GLN A 17 -13.08 16.84 39.15
CA GLN A 17 -14.01 16.04 38.35
C GLN A 17 -13.82 16.26 36.85
N ILE A 18 -13.68 17.52 36.41
CA ILE A 18 -13.39 17.86 35.00
C ILE A 18 -12.09 17.17 34.55
N ALA A 19 -11.03 17.23 35.34
CA ALA A 19 -9.76 16.60 35.02
C ALA A 19 -9.82 15.06 34.97
N LYS A 20 -10.77 14.43 35.67
CA LYS A 20 -10.99 12.97 35.59
C LYS A 20 -11.77 12.60 34.32
N LEU A 21 -12.82 13.36 34.01
CA LEU A 21 -13.62 13.14 32.80
C LEU A 21 -12.80 13.35 31.53
N LEU A 22 -11.97 14.40 31.48
CA LEU A 22 -11.08 14.64 30.35
C LEU A 22 -10.14 13.46 30.09
N ARG A 23 -9.51 12.92 31.14
CA ARG A 23 -8.63 11.75 31.02
C ARG A 23 -9.38 10.54 30.50
N ALA A 24 -10.55 10.23 31.04
CA ALA A 24 -11.35 9.09 30.60
C ALA A 24 -11.72 9.18 29.11
N ILE A 25 -12.12 10.36 28.63
CA ILE A 25 -12.47 10.58 27.22
C ILE A 25 -11.23 10.40 26.32
N THR A 26 -10.08 10.99 26.71
CA THR A 26 -8.84 10.85 25.94
C THR A 26 -8.35 9.40 25.91
N ASP A 27 -8.43 8.69 27.03
CA ASP A 27 -8.00 7.29 27.11
C ASP A 27 -8.90 6.38 26.24
N GLU A 28 -10.20 6.64 26.17
CA GLU A 28 -11.14 5.90 25.31
C GLU A 28 -10.86 6.15 23.81
N GLU A 29 -10.68 7.41 23.41
CA GLU A 29 -10.36 7.77 22.02
C GLU A 29 -8.99 7.20 21.57
N THR A 30 -8.00 7.16 22.46
CA THR A 30 -6.66 6.63 22.13
C THR A 30 -6.66 5.11 21.97
N MET A 31 -7.45 4.38 22.76
CA MET A 31 -7.55 2.92 22.62
C MET A 31 -8.17 2.51 21.28
N ASP A 32 -9.20 3.23 20.82
CA ASP A 32 -9.83 2.96 19.53
C ASP A 32 -8.87 3.18 18.36
N ILE A 33 -8.08 4.26 18.40
CA ILE A 33 -7.06 4.54 17.38
C ILE A 33 -6.00 3.43 17.35
N GLN A 34 -5.48 3.03 18.51
CA GLN A 34 -4.47 1.97 18.59
C GLN A 34 -5.00 0.63 18.08
N HIS A 35 -6.23 0.27 18.42
CA HIS A 35 -6.85 -0.96 17.93
C HIS A 35 -7.05 -0.93 16.41
N LEU A 36 -7.47 0.21 15.85
CA LEU A 36 -7.62 0.39 14.41
C LEU A 36 -6.28 0.28 13.68
N GLU A 37 -5.21 0.88 14.22
CA GLU A 37 -3.86 0.74 13.68
C GLU A 37 -3.39 -0.72 13.63
N VAL A 38 -3.58 -1.47 14.73
CA VAL A 38 -3.21 -2.89 14.79
C VAL A 38 -3.99 -3.70 13.76
N ARG A 39 -5.29 -3.43 13.60
CA ARG A 39 -6.14 -4.11 12.61
C ARG A 39 -5.70 -3.81 11.17
N ILE A 40 -5.36 -2.56 10.87
CA ILE A 40 -4.84 -2.16 9.55
C ILE A 40 -3.48 -2.82 9.29
N LYS A 41 -2.52 -2.73 10.24
CA LYS A 41 -1.20 -3.36 10.13
C LYS A 41 -1.31 -4.87 9.88
N THR A 42 -2.18 -5.55 10.62
CA THR A 42 -2.44 -6.99 10.45
C THR A 42 -3.04 -7.30 9.08
N SER A 43 -4.00 -6.51 8.62
CA SER A 43 -4.65 -6.70 7.31
C SER A 43 -3.67 -6.51 6.15
N ILE A 44 -2.86 -5.44 6.20
CA ILE A 44 -1.79 -5.19 5.21
C ILE A 44 -0.78 -6.33 5.20
N ASN A 45 -0.34 -6.80 6.37
CA ASN A 45 0.62 -7.91 6.45
C ASN A 45 0.04 -9.22 5.91
N LYS A 46 -1.25 -9.49 6.16
CA LYS A 46 -1.94 -10.66 5.60
C LYS A 46 -2.00 -10.61 4.07
N GLU A 47 -2.32 -9.46 3.49
CA GLU A 47 -2.34 -9.28 2.04
C GLU A 47 -0.94 -9.37 1.42
N LYS A 48 0.08 -8.78 2.06
CA LYS A 48 1.48 -8.94 1.65
C LYS A 48 1.93 -10.41 1.63
N LEU A 49 1.58 -11.19 2.64
CA LEU A 49 1.89 -12.62 2.69
C LEU A 49 1.11 -13.43 1.64
N SER A 50 -0.14 -13.05 1.36
CA SER A 50 -0.93 -13.65 0.27
C SER A 50 -0.28 -13.41 -1.09
N MET A 51 0.23 -12.20 -1.32
CA MET A 51 0.97 -11.86 -2.54
C MET A 51 2.27 -12.67 -2.68
N PHE A 52 3.04 -12.84 -1.60
CA PHE A 52 4.27 -13.62 -1.63
C PHE A 52 4.01 -15.10 -1.96
N LYS A 53 2.92 -15.69 -1.43
CA LYS A 53 2.52 -17.06 -1.75
C LYS A 53 2.12 -17.26 -3.22
N VAL A 54 1.46 -16.28 -3.84
CA VAL A 54 1.10 -16.35 -5.27
C VAL A 54 2.37 -16.34 -6.14
N ILE A 55 3.42 -15.62 -5.74
CA ILE A 55 4.69 -15.56 -6.48
C ILE A 55 5.42 -16.91 -6.47
N ASP A 56 5.45 -17.62 -5.34
CA ASP A 56 6.11 -18.93 -5.24
C ASP A 56 5.33 -20.04 -5.99
N THR A 57 4.01 -19.95 -6.04
CA THR A 57 3.17 -21.00 -6.67
C THR A 57 3.22 -20.96 -8.20
N VAL A 58 3.47 -19.79 -8.80
CA VAL A 58 3.61 -19.64 -10.28
C VAL A 58 4.97 -20.16 -10.79
N GLN A 59 5.95 -20.41 -9.91
CA GLN A 59 7.24 -21.00 -10.31
C GLN A 59 7.19 -22.50 -10.64
N SER A 60 6.09 -23.21 -10.33
CA SER A 60 6.04 -24.68 -10.47
C SER A 60 5.15 -25.24 -11.58
N SER A 61 4.45 -24.42 -12.36
CA SER A 61 3.70 -24.93 -13.52
C SER A 61 3.78 -23.98 -14.70
N GLU A 62 4.63 -24.32 -15.67
CA GLU A 62 4.25 -24.63 -17.06
C GLU A 62 5.46 -24.49 -17.99
N LYS A 63 5.96 -25.65 -18.44
CA LYS A 63 6.72 -25.76 -19.69
C LYS A 63 5.80 -25.34 -20.84
N LEU A 64 6.05 -24.21 -21.49
CA LEU A 64 5.58 -23.98 -22.86
C LEU A 64 6.69 -23.34 -23.71
N SER A 65 7.32 -24.23 -24.47
CA SER A 65 7.80 -24.08 -25.85
C SER A 65 8.22 -22.69 -26.36
N SER A 66 9.52 -22.58 -26.64
CA SER A 66 10.13 -21.98 -27.83
C SER A 66 9.36 -20.82 -28.49
N PHE A 67 9.83 -19.57 -28.28
CA PHE A 67 9.53 -18.50 -29.22
C PHE A 67 10.80 -17.77 -29.66
N ASP A 68 10.94 -17.78 -30.98
CA ASP A 68 12.04 -17.37 -31.82
C ASP A 68 12.49 -15.90 -31.63
N SER A 69 13.80 -15.74 -31.57
CA SER A 69 14.55 -14.49 -31.55
C SER A 69 14.54 -13.84 -32.93
N SER A 70 13.47 -13.12 -33.29
CA SER A 70 13.52 -12.12 -34.36
C SER A 70 12.27 -11.24 -34.41
N ARG A 71 12.50 -9.92 -34.38
CA ARG A 71 11.57 -8.78 -34.48
C ARG A 71 10.94 -8.32 -33.17
N LYS A 72 11.30 -7.08 -32.80
CA LYS A 72 10.63 -6.18 -31.85
C LYS A 72 9.10 -6.32 -31.95
N LYS A 73 8.49 -7.18 -31.14
CA LYS A 73 7.04 -7.23 -30.96
C LYS A 73 6.67 -6.11 -29.98
N LYS A 74 6.02 -5.08 -30.54
CA LYS A 74 5.30 -4.06 -29.79
C LYS A 74 4.37 -4.74 -28.76
N SER A 75 4.55 -4.37 -27.50
CA SER A 75 3.53 -4.26 -26.44
C SER A 75 2.64 -5.50 -26.22
N THR A 76 3.03 -6.36 -25.28
CA THR A 76 2.12 -7.38 -24.68
C THR A 76 1.88 -7.16 -23.19
N ALA A 77 2.45 -6.11 -22.59
CA ALA A 77 2.03 -5.69 -21.26
C ALA A 77 0.64 -5.08 -21.37
N HIS A 78 -0.35 -5.76 -20.79
CA HIS A 78 -1.72 -5.29 -20.84
C HIS A 78 -1.84 -3.96 -20.07
N PRO A 79 -2.68 -3.05 -20.56
CA PRO A 79 -2.82 -1.74 -19.96
C PRO A 79 -3.40 -1.85 -18.53
N PHE A 80 -2.70 -1.28 -17.55
CA PHE A 80 -3.18 -1.14 -16.18
C PHE A 80 -3.87 0.20 -16.02
N THR A 81 -5.17 0.19 -15.74
CA THR A 81 -5.97 1.42 -15.64
C THR A 81 -5.98 2.03 -14.24
N GLY A 82 -5.49 1.29 -13.24
CA GLY A 82 -5.54 1.66 -11.82
C GLY A 82 -6.63 0.93 -11.02
N ARG A 83 -7.32 -0.06 -11.61
CA ARG A 83 -8.34 -0.86 -10.90
C ARG A 83 -7.68 -1.95 -10.05
N LEU A 84 -8.11 -2.09 -8.80
CA LEU A 84 -7.59 -3.13 -7.89
C LEU A 84 -7.78 -4.55 -8.43
N ASP A 85 -8.90 -4.82 -9.09
CA ASP A 85 -9.19 -6.13 -9.68
C ASP A 85 -8.21 -6.50 -10.81
N GLU A 86 -7.67 -5.50 -11.53
CA GLU A 86 -6.66 -5.70 -12.57
C GLU A 86 -5.25 -5.81 -12.00
N PHE A 87 -5.01 -5.27 -10.82
CA PHE A 87 -3.68 -5.05 -10.27
C PHE A 87 -2.92 -6.36 -10.05
N ASN A 88 -3.56 -7.36 -9.42
CA ASN A 88 -2.92 -8.65 -9.14
C ASN A 88 -2.47 -9.35 -10.42
N TRP A 89 -3.34 -9.35 -11.42
CA TRP A 89 -3.08 -9.97 -12.72
C TRP A 89 -1.99 -9.20 -13.49
N PHE A 90 -2.07 -7.86 -13.54
CA PHE A 90 -1.05 -7.01 -14.14
C PHE A 90 0.33 -7.21 -13.49
N LYS A 91 0.40 -7.17 -12.15
CA LYS A 91 1.65 -7.28 -11.40
C LYS A 91 2.29 -8.65 -11.58
N SER A 92 1.50 -9.73 -11.56
CA SER A 92 1.99 -11.09 -11.87
C SER A 92 2.57 -11.19 -13.27
N GLN A 93 1.83 -10.73 -14.29
CA GLN A 93 2.30 -10.75 -15.68
C GLN A 93 3.55 -9.89 -15.88
N PHE A 94 3.57 -8.69 -15.31
CA PHE A 94 4.71 -7.78 -15.41
C PHE A 94 5.95 -8.35 -14.73
N ILE A 95 5.79 -9.02 -13.58
CA ILE A 95 6.92 -9.65 -12.90
C ILE A 95 7.50 -10.78 -13.74
N THR A 96 6.65 -11.67 -14.24
CA THR A 96 7.06 -12.84 -15.02
C THR A 96 7.72 -12.44 -16.35
N LEU A 97 7.17 -11.45 -17.05
CA LEU A 97 7.63 -11.06 -18.38
C LEU A 97 8.78 -10.05 -18.35
N ILE A 98 8.78 -9.12 -17.40
CA ILE A 98 9.67 -7.95 -17.39
C ILE A 98 10.60 -7.92 -16.16
N HIS A 99 10.08 -8.05 -14.94
CA HIS A 99 10.90 -7.91 -13.72
C HIS A 99 11.97 -9.00 -13.60
N ASN A 100 11.57 -10.26 -13.80
CA ASN A 100 12.43 -11.44 -13.67
C ASN A 100 13.40 -11.62 -14.84
N ASN A 101 13.24 -10.83 -15.92
CA ASN A 101 14.18 -10.85 -17.02
C ASN A 101 15.50 -10.17 -16.58
N LYS A 102 16.57 -10.97 -16.47
CA LYS A 102 17.91 -10.51 -16.07
C LYS A 102 18.62 -9.74 -17.19
N GLU A 103 18.23 -9.97 -18.44
CA GLU A 103 18.80 -9.29 -19.61
C GLU A 103 18.25 -7.88 -19.79
N SER A 104 17.12 -7.55 -19.18
CA SER A 104 16.50 -6.22 -19.29
C SER A 104 17.08 -5.24 -18.29
N THR A 105 17.47 -4.07 -18.79
CA THR A 105 17.96 -2.95 -17.96
C THR A 105 16.83 -2.26 -17.21
N ASN A 106 17.14 -1.56 -16.11
CA ASN A 106 16.12 -0.80 -15.36
C ASN A 106 15.43 0.27 -16.22
N SER A 107 16.13 0.88 -17.18
CA SER A 107 15.55 1.85 -18.12
C SER A 107 14.54 1.20 -19.07
N GLU A 108 14.83 0.00 -19.58
CA GLU A 108 13.87 -0.77 -20.39
C GLU A 108 12.67 -1.20 -19.57
N LYS A 109 12.88 -1.71 -18.34
CA LYS A 109 11.79 -2.08 -17.44
C LYS A 109 10.90 -0.88 -17.12
N LEU A 110 11.50 0.29 -16.87
CA LEU A 110 10.77 1.55 -16.68
C LEU A 110 9.96 1.93 -17.93
N PHE A 111 10.54 1.81 -19.12
CA PHE A 111 9.83 2.10 -20.37
C PHE A 111 8.59 1.22 -20.54
N TYR A 112 8.71 -0.09 -20.30
CA TYR A 112 7.57 -1.00 -20.34
C TYR A 112 6.53 -0.68 -19.27
N LEU A 113 6.97 -0.33 -18.05
CA LEU A 113 6.08 0.03 -16.96
C LEU A 113 5.25 1.27 -17.34
N ARG A 114 5.91 2.36 -17.74
CA ARG A 114 5.28 3.62 -18.19
C ARG A 114 4.34 3.43 -19.38
N GLY A 115 4.69 2.54 -20.31
CA GLY A 115 3.84 2.18 -21.45
C GLY A 115 2.59 1.38 -21.09
N SER A 116 2.61 0.68 -19.95
CA SER A 116 1.49 -0.13 -19.46
C SER A 116 0.50 0.68 -18.63
N LEU A 117 0.94 1.78 -17.98
CA LEU A 117 0.07 2.63 -17.18
C LEU A 117 -0.91 3.41 -18.07
N ARG A 118 -2.20 3.31 -17.78
CA ARG A 118 -3.29 4.06 -18.41
C ARG A 118 -4.23 4.62 -17.36
N GLY A 119 -5.11 5.55 -17.76
CA GLY A 119 -6.20 6.05 -16.92
C GLY A 119 -5.72 6.66 -15.59
N ALA A 120 -6.26 6.20 -14.48
CA ALA A 120 -5.91 6.68 -13.14
C ALA A 120 -4.47 6.32 -12.76
N ALA A 121 -3.99 5.14 -13.17
CA ALA A 121 -2.62 4.72 -12.90
C ALA A 121 -1.56 5.60 -13.58
N LYS A 122 -1.89 6.24 -14.71
CA LYS A 122 -0.97 7.14 -15.41
C LYS A 122 -0.63 8.40 -14.59
N LYS A 123 -1.45 8.76 -13.61
CA LYS A 123 -1.21 9.91 -12.71
C LYS A 123 -0.13 9.65 -11.66
N ILE A 124 0.21 8.39 -11.43
CA ILE A 124 1.24 7.97 -10.45
C ILE A 124 2.65 8.22 -11.02
N GLU A 125 2.79 8.17 -12.34
CA GLU A 125 4.06 8.40 -13.01
C GLU A 125 4.45 9.88 -12.97
N THR A 126 5.67 10.13 -12.49
CA THR A 126 6.34 11.42 -12.57
C THR A 126 7.59 11.32 -13.47
N SER A 127 8.04 12.47 -13.97
CA SER A 127 9.19 12.56 -14.88
C SER A 127 10.48 12.02 -14.25
N ASP A 128 10.64 12.23 -12.95
CA ASP A 128 11.85 11.92 -12.17
C ASP A 128 11.87 10.48 -11.61
N ASP A 129 10.83 9.69 -11.88
CA ASP A 129 10.73 8.34 -11.36
C ASP A 129 11.78 7.38 -11.92
N SER A 130 12.37 6.60 -11.02
CA SER A 130 13.15 5.41 -11.33
C SER A 130 12.24 4.19 -11.48
N TYR A 131 12.73 3.13 -12.13
CA TYR A 131 11.99 1.87 -12.22
C TYR A 131 11.52 1.38 -10.85
N LEU A 132 12.41 1.36 -9.86
CA LEU A 132 12.09 0.87 -8.53
C LEU A 132 11.10 1.80 -7.81
N SER A 133 11.25 3.12 -7.91
CA SER A 133 10.32 4.05 -7.25
C SER A 133 8.91 3.90 -7.81
N LEU A 134 8.78 3.87 -9.14
CA LEU A 134 7.49 3.73 -9.80
C LEU A 134 6.88 2.34 -9.55
N PHE A 135 7.69 1.28 -9.60
CA PHE A 135 7.19 -0.09 -9.36
C PHE A 135 6.77 -0.31 -7.90
N HIS A 136 7.41 0.38 -6.94
CA HIS A 136 6.99 0.36 -5.54
C HIS A 136 5.79 1.26 -5.24
N ALA A 137 5.59 2.33 -6.00
CA ALA A 137 4.44 3.22 -5.89
C ALA A 137 3.13 2.59 -6.41
N LEU A 138 3.24 1.50 -7.20
CA LEU A 138 2.13 0.66 -7.68
C LEU A 138 1.82 -0.48 -6.70
#